data_AF-A0A378FRH9-F1
#
_entry.id   AF-A0A378FRH9-F1
#
_cell.length_a   1.000
_cell.length_b   1.000
_cell.length_c   1.000
_cell.angle_alpha   90.00
_cell.angle_beta   90.00
_cell.angle_gamma   90.00
#
_symmetry.space_group_name_H-M   'P 1'
#
loop_
_entity.id
_entity.type
_entity.pdbx_description
1 polymer ?
#
loop_
_entity_poly.entity_id
_entity_poly.type
_entity_poly.pdbx_seq_one_letter_code
_entity_poly.pdbx_strand_id
1 'polypeptide(L)' 'MTIEWWFAYLLTSIILSLSPGSGAINTMTTSINHGYRGAAASIAGLQTGLAIHIVLVGVGLGTLFSPLGAGL' A
#
# COMPACT_ATOMS: atom_id res chain seq x y z
N MET A 1 23.76 -6.53 -12.69
CA MET A 1 23.22 -6.37 -11.32
C MET A 1 24.18 -7.06 -10.37
N THR A 2 24.86 -6.29 -9.51
CA THR A 2 25.88 -6.82 -8.58
C THR A 2 25.23 -7.49 -7.37
N ILE A 3 25.97 -8.37 -6.68
CA ILE A 3 25.47 -9.11 -5.51
C ILE A 3 25.08 -8.18 -4.35
N GLU A 4 25.73 -7.01 -4.26
CA GLU A 4 25.42 -5.98 -3.25
C GLU A 4 23.99 -5.45 -3.37
N TRP A 5 23.49 -5.28 -4.60
CA TRP A 5 22.10 -4.88 -4.83
C TRP A 5 21.12 -5.94 -4.33
N TRP A 6 21.42 -7.23 -4.54
CA TRP A 6 20.59 -8.31 -4.03
C TRP A 6 20.53 -8.33 -2.51
N PHE A 7 21.66 -8.13 -1.84
CA PHE A 7 21.69 -8.02 -0.38
C PHE A 7 20.95 -6.78 0.13
N ALA A 8 21.06 -5.64 -0.54
CA ALA A 8 20.31 -4.44 -0.20
C ALA A 8 18.80 -4.68 -0.31
N TYR A 9 18.32 -5.27 -1.42
CA TYR A 9 16.90 -5.62 -1.58
C TYR A 9 16.43 -6.64 -0.53
N LEU A 10 17.24 -7.66 -0.25
CA LEU A 10 16.93 -8.67 0.77
C LEU A 10 16.81 -8.04 2.16
N LEU A 11 17.76 -7.18 2.54
CA LEU A 11 17.75 -6.49 3.82
C LEU A 11 16.55 -5.54 3.93
N THR A 12 16.30 -4.72 2.91
CA THR A 12 15.14 -3.84 2.85
C THR A 12 13.83 -4.63 2.96
N SER A 13 13.71 -5.75 2.25
CA SER A 13 12.51 -6.60 2.32
C SER A 13 12.31 -7.18 3.73
N ILE A 14 13.39 -7.60 4.41
CA ILE A 14 13.32 -8.10 5.79
C ILE A 14 12.82 -6.98 6.73
N ILE A 15 13.39 -5.78 6.61
CA ILE A 15 13.01 -4.63 7.44
C ILE A 15 11.54 -4.25 7.23
N LEU A 16 11.08 -4.17 5.97
CA LEU A 16 9.70 -3.84 5.64
C LEU A 16 8.72 -4.93 6.11
N SER A 17 9.10 -6.20 6.02
CA SER A 17 8.25 -7.31 6.46
C SER A 17 8.12 -7.40 7.98
N LEU A 18 9.13 -6.96 8.74
CA LEU A 18 9.09 -6.92 10.19
C LEU A 18 8.20 -5.79 10.73
N SER A 19 7.95 -4.74 9.93
CA SER A 19 7.05 -3.67 10.30
C SER A 19 5.60 -4.17 10.24
N PRO A 20 4.87 -4.30 11.36
CA PRO A 20 3.47 -4.66 11.33
C PRO A 20 2.72 -3.56 10.57
N GLY A 21 2.17 -3.89 9.40
CA GLY A 21 1.46 -2.91 8.59
C GLY A 21 0.32 -2.27 9.38
N SER A 22 0.06 -0.98 9.15
CA SER A 22 -1.02 -0.23 9.81
C SER A 22 -2.38 -0.93 9.72
N GLY A 23 -2.65 -1.62 8.61
CA GLY A 23 -3.85 -2.43 8.43
C GLY A 23 -3.91 -3.69 9.31
N ALA A 24 -2.76 -4.33 9.58
CA ALA A 24 -2.69 -5.49 10.47
C ALA A 24 -2.98 -5.09 11.92
N ILE A 25 -2.37 -4.00 12.39
CA ILE A 25 -2.61 -3.45 13.72
C ILE A 25 -4.07 -3.02 13.89
N ASN A 26 -4.61 -2.26 12.92
CA ASN A 26 -6.00 -1.82 12.94
C ASN A 26 -6.99 -2.99 12.95
N THR A 27 -6.69 -4.06 12.21
CA THR A 27 -7.52 -5.28 12.20
C THR A 27 -7.47 -5.97 13.55
N MET A 28 -6.27 -6.13 14.15
CA MET A 28 -6.09 -6.72 15.48
C MET A 28 -6.83 -5.93 16.57
N THR A 29 -6.70 -4.60 16.58
CA THR A 29 -7.38 -3.74 17.56
C THR A 29 -8.90 -3.77 17.37
N THR A 30 -9.36 -3.75 16.12
CA THR A 30 -10.81 -3.76 15.82
C THR A 30 -11.43 -5.13 16.10
N SER A 31 -10.73 -6.23 15.83
CA SER A 31 -11.22 -7.58 16.13
C SER A 31 -11.35 -7.85 17.62
N ILE A 32 -10.43 -7.31 18.42
CA ILE A 32 -10.47 -7.43 19.89
C ILE A 32 -11.60 -6.57 20.48
N ASN A 33 -11.81 -5.34 19.99
CA ASN A 33 -12.78 -4.41 20.59
C ASN A 33 -14.21 -4.54 20.03
N HIS A 34 -14.38 -4.88 18.75
CA HIS A 34 -15.66 -4.83 18.05
C HIS A 34 -16.06 -6.18 17.40
N GLY A 35 -15.27 -7.24 17.63
CA GLY A 35 -15.50 -8.57 17.07
C GLY A 35 -15.41 -8.62 15.55
N TYR A 36 -15.98 -9.68 14.95
CA TYR A 36 -15.86 -9.98 13.51
C TYR A 36 -16.50 -8.93 12.61
N ARG A 37 -17.67 -8.39 12.99
CA ARG A 37 -18.39 -7.38 12.19
C ARG A 37 -17.65 -6.05 12.11
N GLY A 38 -17.03 -5.62 13.21
CA GLY A 38 -16.20 -4.41 13.24
C GLY A 38 -14.92 -4.59 12.40
N ALA A 39 -14.26 -5.74 12.52
CA ALA A 39 -13.07 -6.04 11.73
C ALA A 39 -13.37 -6.06 10.22
N ALA A 40 -14.47 -6.68 9.79
CA ALA A 40 -14.88 -6.72 8.40
C ALA A 40 -15.18 -5.31 7.83
N ALA A 41 -15.87 -4.45 8.59
CA ALA A 41 -16.11 -3.06 8.19
C ALA A 41 -14.81 -2.26 8.06
N SER A 42 -13.86 -2.47 8.97
CA SER A 42 -12.55 -1.81 8.98
C SER A 42 -11.68 -2.23 7.79
N ILE A 43 -11.64 -3.53 7.48
CA ILE A 43 -10.94 -4.06 6.30
C ILE A 43 -11.56 -3.51 5.01
N ALA A 44 -12.89 -3.49 4.91
CA ALA A 44 -13.60 -2.97 3.74
C ALA A 44 -13.29 -1.49 3.51
N GLY A 45 -13.25 -0.68 4.57
CA GLY A 45 -12.87 0.73 4.51
C GLY A 45 -11.43 0.93 4.04
N LEU A 46 -10.48 0.17 4.60
CA LEU A 46 -9.07 0.23 4.18
C LEU A 46 -8.89 -0.17 2.71
N GLN A 47 -9.59 -1.21 2.25
CA GLN A 47 -9.50 -1.61 0.85
C GLN A 47 -10.11 -0.60 -0.11
N THR A 48 -11.25 -0.02 0.27
CA THR A 48 -11.89 1.02 -0.55
C THR A 48 -10.99 2.26 -0.64
N GLY A 49 -10.39 2.68 0.48
CA GLY A 49 -9.44 3.79 0.51
C GLY A 49 -8.20 3.53 -0.34
N LEU A 50 -7.62 2.32 -0.25
CA LEU A 50 -6.48 1.93 -1.08
C LEU A 50 -6.83 1.91 -2.57
N ALA A 51 -7.99 1.35 -2.94
CA ALA A 51 -8.44 1.30 -4.32
C ALA A 51 -8.60 2.71 -4.91
N ILE A 52 -9.22 3.63 -4.16
CA ILE A 52 -9.36 5.03 -4.56
C ILE A 52 -7.97 5.67 -4.72
N HIS A 53 -7.07 5.44 -3.77
CA HIS A 53 -5.72 6.01 -3.82
C HIS A 53 -4.93 5.52 -5.04
N ILE A 54 -4.98 4.21 -5.34
CA ILE A 54 -4.34 3.63 -6.52
C ILE A 54 -4.92 4.23 -7.80
N VAL A 55 -6.24 4.37 -7.90
CA VAL A 55 -6.89 5.00 -9.07
C VAL A 55 -6.45 6.45 -9.22
N LEU A 56 -6.45 7.22 -8.13
CA LEU A 56 -6.07 8.63 -8.13
C LEU A 56 -4.59 8.82 -8.52
N VAL A 57 -3.69 8.03 -7.95
CA VAL A 57 -2.27 8.01 -8.32
C VAL A 57 -2.11 7.57 -9.78
N GLY A 58 -2.85 6.57 -10.24
CA GLY A 58 -2.83 6.10 -11.62
C GLY A 58 -3.26 7.18 -12.61
N VAL A 59 -4.32 7.94 -12.30
CA VAL A 59 -4.76 9.09 -13.10
C VAL A 59 -3.68 10.18 -13.12
N GLY A 60 -3.10 10.52 -11.96
CA GLY A 60 -2.06 11.56 -11.86
C GLY A 60 -0.74 11.18 -12.54
N LEU A 61 -0.30 9.93 -12.45
CA LEU A 61 0.85 9.44 -13.21
C LEU A 61 0.50 9.35 -14.71
N GLY A 62 -0.73 9.00 -15.05
CA GLY A 62 -1.22 8.97 -16.44
C GLY A 62 -1.15 10.33 -17.13
N THR A 63 -1.34 11.45 -16.41
CA THR A 63 -1.14 12.79 -16.97
C THR A 63 0.33 13.16 -17.12
N LEU A 64 1.20 12.75 -16.17
CA LEU A 64 2.65 12.95 -16.20
C LEU A 64 3.34 12.21 -17.35
N PHE A 65 2.88 11.01 -17.69
CA PHE A 65 3.41 10.19 -18.80
C PHE A 65 2.61 10.33 -20.09
N SER A 66 1.59 11.19 -20.13
CA SER A 66 0.84 11.46 -21.36
C SER A 66 1.72 12.25 -22.35
N PRO A 67 1.77 11.87 -23.64
CA PRO A 67 2.55 12.58 -24.66
C PRO A 67 2.16 14.06 -24.88
N LEU A 68 1.05 14.52 -24.30
CA LEU A 68 0.52 15.87 -24.43
C LEU A 68 1.37 16.97 -23.76
N GLY A 69 2.57 16.64 -23.27
CA GLY A 69 3.57 17.60 -22.78
C GLY A 69 4.87 17.65 -23.59
N ALA A 70 5.01 16.84 -24.65
CA ALA A 70 6.27 16.70 -25.41
C ALA A 70 6.15 17.14 -26.89
N GLY A 71 5.15 17.94 -27.23
CA GLY A 71 4.78 18.25 -28.62
C GLY A 71 4.41 19.70 -28.93
N LEU A 72 4.84 20.66 -28.11
CA LEU A 72 4.87 22.09 -28.47
C LEU A 72 6.27 22.64 -28.18
#